data_AF-A0A7Y6FAM0-F1
#
_entry.id   AF-A0A7Y6FAM0-F1
#
_cell.length_a   1.000
_cell.length_b   1.000
_cell.length_c   1.000
_cell.angle_alpha   90.00
_cell.angle_beta   90.00
_cell.angle_gamma   90.00
#
_symmetry.space_group_name_H-M   'P 1'
#
loop_
_entity.id
_entity.type
_entity.pdbx_description
1 polymer ?
#
loop_
_entity_poly.entity_id
_entity_poly.type
_entity_poly.pdbx_seq_one_letter_code
_entity_poly.pdbx_strand_id
1 'polypeptide(L)' 'MTIDVLAEDLQPGDLLELSTELGTQTLRLTHVERRTRGIKFMGRNRQGALYSSGMEYGELARCVRP' A
#
# COMPACT_ATOMS: atom_id res chain seq x y z
N MET A 1 -5.84 -12.13 -7.95
CA MET A 1 -4.80 -11.78 -8.96
C MET A 1 -4.06 -10.52 -8.48
N THR A 2 -2.74 -10.45 -8.63
CA THR A 2 -1.98 -9.21 -8.33
C THR A 2 -1.94 -8.33 -9.56
N ILE A 3 -2.15 -7.03 -9.40
CA ILE A 3 -2.07 -6.02 -10.45
C ILE A 3 -1.18 -4.87 -9.99
N ASP A 4 -0.54 -4.20 -10.94
CA ASP A 4 0.13 -2.94 -10.67
C ASP A 4 -0.88 -1.79 -10.81
N VAL A 5 -0.95 -0.92 -9.81
CA VAL A 5 -1.73 0.32 -9.80
C VAL A 5 -0.80 1.49 -9.52
N LEU A 6 -1.16 2.70 -9.97
CA LEU A 6 -0.38 3.89 -9.60
C LEU A 6 -0.57 4.20 -8.12
N ALA A 7 0.46 4.79 -7.51
CA ALA A 7 0.43 5.23 -6.12
C ALA A 7 -0.78 6.14 -5.83
N GLU A 8 -1.04 7.13 -6.69
CA GLU A 8 -2.17 8.07 -6.55
C GLU A 8 -3.56 7.42 -6.56
N ASP A 9 -3.67 6.20 -7.10
CA ASP A 9 -4.90 5.43 -7.21
C ASP A 9 -5.16 4.54 -6.01
N LEU A 10 -4.21 4.41 -5.08
CA LEU A 10 -4.39 3.63 -3.85
C LEU A 10 -5.51 4.20 -2.98
N GLN A 11 -6.34 3.31 -2.45
CA GLN A 11 -7.48 3.65 -1.61
C GLN A 11 -7.46 2.87 -0.29
N PRO A 12 -8.09 3.41 0.78
CA PRO A 12 -8.40 2.62 1.96
C PRO A 12 -9.22 1.38 1.57
N GLY A 13 -8.79 0.21 2.05
CA GLY A 13 -9.40 -1.08 1.74
C GLY A 13 -8.59 -1.93 0.77
N ASP A 14 -7.73 -1.32 -0.05
CA ASP A 14 -6.86 -2.05 -0.97
C ASP A 14 -5.91 -2.99 -0.22
N LEU A 15 -5.62 -4.13 -0.85
CA LEU A 15 -4.62 -5.08 -0.37
C LEU A 15 -3.31 -4.82 -1.11
N LEU A 16 -2.35 -4.17 -0.45
CA LEU A 16 -1.05 -3.80 -1.01
C LEU A 16 0.02 -4.84 -0.62
N GLU A 17 0.81 -5.32 -1.58
CA GLU A 17 2.04 -6.05 -1.30
C GLU A 17 3.18 -5.07 -1.04
N LEU A 18 3.74 -5.13 0.17
CA LEU A 18 4.87 -4.31 0.59
C LEU A 18 6.06 -5.20 0.93
N SER A 19 7.17 -5.00 0.25
CA SER A 19 8.44 -5.64 0.58
C SER A 19 9.05 -4.97 1.81
N THR A 20 9.29 -5.76 2.86
CA THR A 20 9.94 -5.34 4.10
C THR A 20 11.21 -6.16 4.33
N GLU A 21 12.02 -5.80 5.32
CA GLU A 21 13.21 -6.58 5.72
C GLU A 21 12.87 -8.03 6.13
N LEU A 22 11.64 -8.25 6.59
CA LEU A 22 11.11 -9.56 7.00
C LEU A 22 10.45 -10.32 5.82
N GLY A 23 10.59 -9.81 4.59
CA GLY A 23 9.96 -10.33 3.39
C GLY A 23 8.73 -9.53 2.95
N THR A 24 8.04 -10.05 1.94
CA THR A 24 6.84 -9.43 1.37
C THR A 24 5.63 -9.66 2.28
N GLN A 25 4.94 -8.57 2.64
CA GLN A 25 3.73 -8.58 3.45
C GLN A 25 2.56 -8.05 2.64
N THR A 26 1.40 -8.69 2.74
CA THR A 26 0.15 -8.10 2.24
C THR A 26 -0.49 -7.25 3.33
N LEU A 27 -0.66 -5.96 3.04
CA LEU A 27 -1.24 -4.96 3.92
C LEU A 27 -2.63 -4.57 3.42
N ARG A 28 -3.63 -4.61 4.30
CA ARG A 28 -4.90 -3.94 4.04
C ARG A 28 -4.77 -2.48 4.40
N LEU A 29 -4.85 -1.59 3.42
CA LEU A 29 -4.75 -0.15 3.66
C LEU A 29 -5.92 0.32 4.51
N THR A 30 -5.63 1.08 5.56
CA THR A 30 -6.61 1.66 6.47
C THR A 30 -6.67 3.18 6.31
N HIS A 31 -5.61 3.79 5.78
CA HIS A 31 -5.56 5.23 5.53
C HIS A 31 -4.65 5.52 4.34
N VAL A 32 -5.06 6.44 3.49
CA VAL A 32 -4.26 6.97 2.38
C VAL A 32 -4.38 8.49 2.40
N GLU A 33 -3.25 9.17 2.51
CA GLU A 33 -3.12 10.62 2.55
C GLU A 33 -2.38 11.08 1.29
N ARG A 34 -2.99 11.97 0.51
CA ARG A 34 -2.33 12.60 -0.64
C ARG A 34 -1.49 13.79 -0.18
N ARG A 35 -0.26 13.89 -0.67
CA ARG A 35 0.72 14.94 -0.34
C ARG A 35 1.22 15.60 -1.62
N THR A 36 1.99 16.68 -1.50
CA THR A 36 2.45 17.46 -2.67
C THR A 36 3.26 16.65 -3.69
N ARG A 37 4.00 15.61 -3.26
CA ARG A 37 4.91 14.83 -4.13
C ARG A 37 4.61 13.32 -4.16
N GLY A 38 3.49 12.90 -3.60
CA GLY A 38 3.18 11.48 -3.50
C GLY A 38 2.07 11.20 -2.52
N ILE A 39 2.04 9.97 -2.03
CA ILE A 39 1.10 9.51 -1.02
C ILE A 39 1.85 9.06 0.23
N LYS A 40 1.16 9.15 1.36
CA LYS A 40 1.49 8.41 2.57
C LYS A 40 0.33 7.48 2.89
N PHE A 41 0.60 6.25 3.25
CA PHE A 41 -0.43 5.30 3.60
C PHE A 41 -0.10 4.55 4.87
N MET A 42 -1.16 4.04 5.49
CA MET A 42 -1.10 3.13 6.61
C MET A 42 -1.93 1.91 6.29
N GLY A 43 -1.50 0.76 6.77
CA GLY A 43 -2.22 -0.50 6.59
C GLY A 43 -1.90 -1.49 7.68
N ARG A 44 -2.68 -2.57 7.74
CA ARG A 44 -2.46 -3.68 8.66
C ARG A 44 -2.20 -4.96 7.90
N ASN A 45 -1.21 -5.73 8.35
CA ASN A 45 -1.01 -7.09 7.83
C ASN A 45 -2.08 -8.06 8.39
N ARG A 46 -2.03 -9.33 7.97
CA ARG A 46 -2.96 -10.37 8.46
C ARG A 46 -2.90 -10.61 9.97
N GLN A 47 -1.78 -10.31 10.62
CA GLN A 47 -1.57 -10.45 12.06
C GLN A 47 -2.06 -9.21 12.85
N GLY A 48 -2.56 -8.19 12.16
CA GLY A 48 -3.04 -6.94 12.76
C GLY A 48 -1.95 -5.91 13.06
N ALA A 49 -0.68 -6.20 12.74
CA ALA A 49 0.43 -5.27 12.91
C ALA A 49 0.27 -4.07 11.97
N LEU A 50 0.47 -2.87 12.52
CA LEU A 50 0.33 -1.61 11.79
C LEU A 50 1.64 -1.27 11.06
N TYR A 51 1.50 -0.91 9.79
CA TYR A 51 2.59 -0.44 8.94
C TYR A 51 2.25 0.95 8.41
N SER A 52 3.28 1.77 8.23
CA SER A 52 3.18 3.07 7.56
C SER A 52 4.31 3.21 6.55
N SER A 53 3.99 3.62 5.34
CA SER A 53 4.97 3.92 4.29
C SER A 53 4.46 5.03 3.38
N GLY A 54 5.26 5.42 2.40
CA GLY A 54 4.89 6.38 1.37
C GLY A 54 5.45 5.98 0.02
N MET A 55 4.87 6.56 -1.03
CA MET A 55 5.28 6.37 -2.42
C MET A 55 5.16 7.71 -3.15
N GLU A 56 6.05 7.96 -4.10
CA GLU A 56 5.98 9.11 -4.99
C GLU A 56 4.87 8.93 -6.04
N TYR A 57 4.37 10.03 -6.60
CA TYR A 57 3.39 9.95 -7.68
C TYR A 57 4.02 9.30 -8.92
N GLY A 58 3.25 8.46 -9.61
CA GLY A 58 3.73 7.67 -10.74
C GLY A 58 4.44 6.36 -10.38
N GLU A 59 4.76 6.11 -9.09
CA GLU A 59 5.27 4.81 -8.67
C GLU A 59 4.19 3.73 -8.75
N LEU A 60 4.61 2.50 -9.08
CA LEU A 60 3.73 1.35 -9.19
C LEU A 60 3.63 0.62 -7.85
N ALA A 61 2.40 0.46 -7.38
CA ALA A 61 2.01 -0.31 -6.21
C ALA A 61 1.40 -1.64 -6.63
N ARG A 62 1.83 -2.74 -6.00
CA ARG A 62 1.28 -4.08 -6.26
C ARG A 62 0.05 -4.32 -5.40
N CYS A 63 -1.13 -4.34 -6.02
CA CYS A 63 -2.39 -4.61 -5.34
C CYS A 63 -2.90 -6.03 -5.62
N VAL A 64 -3.31 -6.72 -4.56
CA VAL A 64 -3.99 -8.02 -4.64
C VAL A 64 -5.49 -7.77 -4.77
N ARG A 65 -6.08 -8.21 -5.89
CA ARG A 65 -7.54 -8.23 -6.07
C ARG A 65 -8.09 -9.65 -5.91
N PRO A 66 -9.30 -9.82 -5.34
CA PRO A 66 -10.02 -11.09 -5.35
C PRO A 66 -10.18 -11.62 -6.78
#